data_AF-A0A2M8PWE0-F1
#
_entry.id   AF-A0A2M8PWE0-F1
#
_cell.length_a   1.000
_cell.length_b   1.000
_cell.length_c   1.000
_cell.angle_alpha   90.00
_cell.angle_beta   90.00
_cell.angle_gamma   90.00
#
_symmetry.space_group_name_H-M   'P 1'
#
loop_
_entity.id
_entity.type
_entity.pdbx_description
1 polymer ?
#
loop_
_entity_poly.entity_id
_entity_poly.type
_entity_poly.pdbx_seq_one_letter_code
_entity_poly.pdbx_strand_id
1 'polypeptide(L)'
;AYGVIVAALGASAWLFNLIRRSLTAEAVGNVVLKLREDAFDAVMKRDLSFYDQFPSGKIVSRVTSDTQAFSNVVTLTIELIGQLLLVAALLIYLFFVDAVLTLVVLAMVPLIVGTALAFRKIARFTVQHSRRVRAEVSALVQETVSGISVAKTFRQERTIYADFLKLNRRAFWINLRMGFVFSGIFPLLALIVAFAMAAVVYFGGLRVQLGALSGGDWYLFAQGVALIWFPLTSIASFWSQFQLGLASSERVFALIDSE
;
A
#
# COMPACT_ATOMS: atom_id res chain seq x y z
N ALA A 1 40.82 -6.57 1.98
CA ALA A 1 40.46 -5.32 1.26
C ALA A 1 38.97 -5.26 0.91
N TYR A 2 38.45 -6.13 0.04
CA TYR A 2 37.05 -6.09 -0.41
C TYR A 2 36.01 -6.24 0.71
N GLY A 3 36.23 -7.11 1.70
CA GLY A 3 35.33 -7.24 2.85
C GLY A 3 35.19 -5.96 3.67
N VAL A 4 36.27 -5.18 3.79
CA VAL A 4 36.26 -3.87 4.48
C VAL A 4 35.48 -2.84 3.67
N ILE A 5 35.63 -2.84 2.33
CA ILE A 5 34.87 -1.95 1.45
C ILE A 5 33.38 -2.28 1.53
N VAL A 6 33.02 -3.57 1.45
CA VAL A 6 31.61 -4.01 1.57
C VAL A 6 31.04 -3.64 2.94
N ALA A 7 31.78 -3.84 4.02
CA ALA A 7 31.35 -3.45 5.36
C ALA A 7 31.19 -1.92 5.49
N ALA A 8 32.12 -1.13 4.94
CA ALA A 8 32.05 0.32 4.94
C ALA A 8 30.85 0.83 4.11
N LEU A 9 30.60 0.25 2.93
CA LEU A 9 29.44 0.57 2.11
C LEU A 9 28.14 0.20 2.83
N GLY A 10 28.07 -0.98 3.45
CA GLY A 10 26.92 -1.41 4.25
C GLY A 10 26.66 -0.47 5.45
N ALA A 11 27.70 -0.10 6.18
CA ALA A 11 27.60 0.84 7.30
C ALA A 11 27.16 2.23 6.82
N SER A 12 27.71 2.72 5.71
CA SER A 12 27.31 3.99 5.12
C SER A 12 25.85 3.97 4.66
N ALA A 13 25.41 2.92 3.97
CA ALA A 13 24.02 2.75 3.55
C ALA A 13 23.08 2.71 4.75
N TRP A 14 23.44 2.01 5.83
CA TRP A 14 22.68 1.99 7.07
C TRP A 14 22.58 3.39 7.69
N LEU A 15 23.70 4.11 7.79
CA LEU A 15 23.76 5.46 8.35
C LEU A 15 22.90 6.45 7.55
N PHE A 16 23.05 6.47 6.22
CA PHE A 16 22.23 7.30 5.33
C PHE A 16 20.75 6.95 5.44
N ASN A 17 20.42 5.66 5.54
CA ASN A 17 19.04 5.23 5.71
C ASN A 17 18.46 5.71 7.04
N LEU A 18 19.24 5.63 8.13
CA LEU A 18 18.86 6.11 9.45
C LEU A 18 18.64 7.63 9.45
N ILE A 19 19.60 8.40 8.92
CA ILE A 19 19.48 9.87 8.79
C ILE A 19 18.24 10.23 7.98
N ARG A 20 18.06 9.63 6.80
CA ARG A 20 16.90 9.87 5.94
C ARG A 20 15.59 9.57 6.67
N ARG A 21 15.51 8.45 7.39
CA ARG A 21 14.30 8.05 8.14
C ARG A 21 14.00 9.02 9.28
N SER A 22 15.01 9.42 10.05
CA SER A 22 14.84 10.39 11.14
C SER A 22 14.38 11.75 10.63
N LEU A 23 15.02 12.29 9.59
CA LEU A 23 14.65 13.57 8.98
C LEU A 23 13.23 13.52 8.40
N THR A 24 12.86 12.41 7.74
CA THR A 24 11.51 12.23 7.20
C THR A 24 10.48 12.17 8.33
N ALA A 25 10.75 11.42 9.40
CA ALA A 25 9.85 11.30 10.54
C ALA A 25 9.65 12.64 11.27
N GLU A 26 10.73 13.41 11.45
CA GLU A 26 10.67 14.74 12.06
C GLU A 26 9.90 15.74 11.18
N ALA A 27 10.23 15.81 9.88
CA ALA A 27 9.54 16.70 8.94
C ALA A 27 8.03 16.39 8.87
N VAL A 28 7.67 15.12 8.72
CA VAL A 28 6.28 14.68 8.70
C VAL A 28 5.60 14.95 10.05
N GLY A 29 6.29 14.70 11.17
CA GLY A 29 5.79 14.96 12.52
C GLY A 29 5.45 16.44 12.73
N ASN A 30 6.34 17.35 12.33
CA ASN A 30 6.13 18.79 12.42
C ASN A 30 4.94 19.26 11.57
N VAL A 31 4.79 18.72 10.35
CA VAL A 31 3.64 19.01 9.48
C VAL A 31 2.32 18.58 10.15
N VAL A 32 2.28 17.40 10.78
CA VAL A 32 1.08 16.92 11.47
C VAL A 32 0.77 17.72 12.71
N LEU A 33 1.79 18.06 13.50
CA LEU A 33 1.64 18.89 14.68
C LEU A 33 0.98 20.21 14.29
N LYS A 34 1.54 20.90 13.29
CA LYS A 34 1.03 22.19 12.83
C LYS A 34 -0.40 22.08 12.28
N LEU A 35 -0.67 21.08 11.45
CA LEU A 35 -2.00 20.87 10.89
C LEU A 35 -3.06 20.56 11.98
N ARG A 36 -2.68 19.84 13.03
CA ARG A 36 -3.57 19.57 14.17
C ARG A 36 -3.82 20.81 15.01
N GLU A 37 -2.80 21.63 15.24
CA GLU A 37 -2.96 22.92 15.92
C GLU A 37 -3.91 23.83 15.13
N ASP A 38 -3.68 23.98 13.82
CA ASP A 38 -4.51 24.82 12.95
C ASP A 38 -5.96 24.30 12.87
N ALA A 39 -6.16 22.98 12.74
CA ALA A 39 -7.49 22.39 12.74
C ALA A 39 -8.20 22.54 14.09
N PHE A 40 -7.49 22.43 15.21
CA PHE A 40 -8.08 22.59 16.53
C PHE A 40 -8.42 24.06 16.83
N ASP A 41 -7.54 24.99 16.48
CA ASP A 41 -7.77 26.43 16.58
C ASP A 41 -8.96 26.87 15.72
N ALA A 42 -9.06 26.36 14.49
CA ALA A 42 -10.19 26.62 13.60
C ALA A 42 -11.52 26.08 14.16
N VAL A 43 -11.51 25.01 14.96
CA VAL A 43 -12.71 24.56 15.69
C VAL A 43 -13.03 25.53 16.82
N MET A 44 -12.05 25.86 17.67
CA MET A 44 -12.26 26.73 18.84
C MET A 44 -12.77 28.14 18.49
N LYS A 45 -12.44 28.66 17.30
CA LYS A 45 -12.90 29.97 16.83
C LYS A 45 -14.30 29.99 16.22
N ARG A 46 -14.97 28.85 16.05
CA ARG A 46 -16.31 28.79 15.45
C ARG A 46 -17.41 29.27 16.39
N ASP A 47 -18.40 29.91 15.80
CA ASP A 47 -19.67 30.20 16.46
C ASP A 47 -20.48 28.95 16.78
N LEU A 48 -21.40 29.06 17.74
CA LEU A 48 -22.28 27.97 18.17
C LEU A 48 -23.07 27.32 17.02
N SER A 49 -23.44 28.09 15.99
CA SER A 49 -24.18 27.59 14.82
C SER A 49 -23.45 26.51 14.03
N PHE A 50 -22.11 26.51 14.05
CA PHE A 50 -21.29 25.46 13.45
C PHE A 50 -21.51 24.11 14.18
N TYR A 51 -21.60 24.15 15.49
CA TYR A 51 -21.77 22.95 16.33
C TYR A 51 -23.18 22.38 16.26
N ASP A 52 -24.17 23.19 15.89
CA ASP A 52 -25.52 22.73 15.58
C ASP A 52 -25.58 21.99 14.22
N GLN A 53 -24.71 22.36 13.27
CA GLN A 53 -24.68 21.77 11.93
C GLN A 53 -23.77 20.55 11.81
N PHE A 54 -22.69 20.49 12.58
CA PHE A 54 -21.69 19.43 12.50
C PHE A 54 -21.63 18.58 13.77
N PRO A 55 -21.94 17.27 13.71
CA PRO A 55 -21.82 16.37 14.85
C PRO A 55 -20.41 16.36 15.43
N SER A 56 -20.30 16.41 16.77
CA SER A 56 -19.02 16.41 17.51
C SER A 56 -18.07 15.29 17.08
N GLY A 57 -18.59 14.09 16.83
CA GLY A 57 -17.78 12.97 16.33
C GLY A 57 -17.12 13.21 14.97
N LYS A 58 -17.77 13.95 14.05
CA LYS A 58 -17.17 14.33 12.77
C LYS A 58 -16.05 15.35 12.98
N ILE A 59 -16.23 16.31 13.89
CA ILE A 59 -15.22 17.31 14.23
C ILE A 59 -13.98 16.63 14.80
N VAL A 60 -14.16 15.75 15.80
CA VAL A 60 -13.08 14.96 16.40
C VAL A 60 -12.35 14.12 15.35
N SER A 61 -13.08 13.47 14.44
CA SER A 61 -12.48 12.67 13.36
C SER A 61 -11.64 13.52 12.40
N ARG A 62 -12.09 14.74 12.03
CA ARG A 62 -11.32 15.64 11.19
C ARG A 62 -10.01 16.07 11.85
N VAL A 63 -10.06 16.51 13.11
CA VAL A 63 -8.87 16.95 13.86
C VAL A 63 -7.88 15.81 14.08
N THR A 64 -8.36 14.58 14.34
CA THR A 64 -7.48 13.45 14.71
C THR A 64 -7.07 12.57 13.52
N SER A 65 -8.08 11.98 12.86
CA SER A 65 -7.88 10.91 11.86
C SER A 65 -7.55 11.49 10.50
N ASP A 66 -8.22 12.57 10.08
CA ASP A 66 -7.97 13.14 8.78
C ASP A 66 -6.62 13.89 8.72
N THR A 67 -6.18 14.53 9.82
CA THR A 67 -4.81 15.09 9.92
C THR A 67 -3.73 13.99 9.86
N GLN A 68 -4.00 12.83 10.47
CA GLN A 68 -3.13 11.66 10.35
C GLN A 68 -3.12 11.10 8.92
N ALA A 69 -4.26 11.11 8.24
CA ALA A 69 -4.33 10.68 6.84
C ALA A 69 -3.50 11.60 5.94
N PHE A 70 -3.50 12.91 6.17
CA PHE A 70 -2.62 13.86 5.47
C PHE A 70 -1.13 13.54 5.71
N SER A 71 -0.73 13.24 6.95
CA SER A 71 0.63 12.75 7.27
C SER A 71 1.07 11.59 6.38
N ASN A 72 0.15 10.63 6.22
CA ASN A 72 0.42 9.44 5.43
C ASN A 72 0.58 9.80 3.95
N VAL A 73 -0.20 10.75 3.42
CA VAL A 73 -0.05 11.26 2.04
C VAL A 73 1.34 11.87 1.84
N VAL A 74 1.80 12.71 2.77
CA VAL A 74 3.13 13.34 2.70
C VAL A 74 4.22 12.27 2.71
N THR A 75 4.15 11.32 3.65
CA THR A 75 5.08 10.18 3.73
C THR A 75 5.11 9.39 2.42
N LEU A 76 3.95 8.99 1.92
CA LEU A 76 3.83 8.23 0.66
C LEU A 76 4.40 8.98 -0.54
N THR A 77 4.25 10.30 -0.56
CA THR A 77 4.77 11.15 -1.64
C THR A 77 6.30 11.22 -1.59
N ILE A 78 6.90 11.39 -0.41
CA ILE A 78 8.35 11.36 -0.22
C ILE A 78 8.91 9.99 -0.60
N GLU A 79 8.24 8.91 -0.16
CA GLU A 79 8.63 7.54 -0.51
C GLU A 79 8.56 7.29 -2.02
N LEU A 80 7.50 7.75 -2.69
CA LEU A 80 7.37 7.62 -4.15
C LEU A 80 8.52 8.32 -4.87
N ILE A 81 8.86 9.55 -4.50
CA ILE A 81 9.99 10.29 -5.11
C ILE A 81 11.28 9.49 -4.92
N GLY A 82 11.52 8.97 -3.71
CA GLY A 82 12.69 8.14 -3.43
C GLY A 82 12.72 6.85 -4.27
N GLN A 83 11.58 6.21 -4.49
CA GLN A 83 11.46 5.01 -5.32
C GLN A 83 11.69 5.30 -6.79
N LEU A 84 11.15 6.40 -7.31
CA LEU A 84 11.38 6.83 -8.70
C LEU A 84 12.86 7.14 -8.93
N LEU A 85 13.51 7.86 -8.01
CA LEU A 85 14.95 8.13 -8.06
C LEU A 85 15.77 6.84 -8.02
N LEU A 86 15.42 5.89 -7.14
CA LEU A 86 16.09 4.60 -7.05
C LEU A 86 15.95 3.78 -8.34
N VAL A 87 14.74 3.69 -8.90
CA VAL A 87 14.49 3.00 -10.17
C VAL A 87 15.27 3.67 -11.30
N ALA A 88 15.27 4.99 -11.39
CA ALA A 88 16.03 5.72 -12.39
C ALA A 88 17.54 5.44 -12.26
N ALA A 89 18.10 5.52 -11.05
CA ALA A 89 19.51 5.23 -10.81
C ALA A 89 19.88 3.78 -11.15
N LEU A 90 19.04 2.81 -10.79
CA LEU A 90 19.24 1.40 -11.14
C LEU A 90 19.18 1.18 -12.65
N LEU A 91 18.20 1.77 -13.35
CA LEU A 91 18.09 1.64 -14.80
C LEU A 91 19.31 2.25 -15.50
N ILE A 92 19.74 3.44 -15.08
CA ILE A 92 20.97 4.09 -15.60
C ILE A 92 22.17 3.16 -15.42
N TYR A 93 22.35 2.61 -14.20
CA TYR A 93 23.41 1.64 -13.92
C TYR A 93 23.34 0.40 -14.82
N LEU A 94 22.16 -0.22 -14.94
CA LEU A 94 21.97 -1.42 -15.78
C LEU A 94 22.25 -1.13 -17.26
N PHE A 95 21.84 0.03 -17.78
CA PHE A 95 22.15 0.44 -19.15
C PHE A 95 23.65 0.64 -19.38
N PHE A 96 24.39 1.16 -18.39
CA PHE A 96 25.85 1.24 -18.45
C PHE A 96 26.52 -0.12 -18.47
N VAL A 97 25.97 -1.11 -17.76
CA VAL A 97 26.50 -2.48 -17.73
C VAL A 97 26.19 -3.22 -19.03
N ASP A 98 24.92 -3.29 -19.42
CA ASP A 98 24.51 -3.89 -20.69
C ASP A 98 23.13 -3.41 -21.14
N ALA A 99 23.10 -2.62 -22.22
CA ALA A 99 21.86 -2.06 -22.75
C ALA A 99 20.88 -3.12 -23.27
N VAL A 100 21.38 -4.21 -23.89
CA VAL A 100 20.52 -5.25 -24.48
C VAL A 100 19.82 -6.03 -23.38
N LEU A 101 20.57 -6.44 -22.35
CA LEU A 101 20.03 -7.15 -21.19
C LEU A 101 19.05 -6.26 -20.41
N THR A 102 19.31 -4.95 -20.35
CA THR A 102 18.39 -3.97 -19.74
C THR A 102 17.05 -3.88 -20.49
N LEU A 103 17.08 -3.89 -21.83
CA LEU A 103 15.85 -3.92 -22.63
C LEU A 103 15.03 -5.20 -22.40
N VAL A 104 15.69 -6.35 -22.21
CA VAL A 104 15.01 -7.62 -21.86
C VAL A 104 14.28 -7.49 -20.52
N VAL A 105 14.92 -6.87 -19.52
CA VAL A 105 14.29 -6.63 -18.20
C VAL A 105 13.15 -5.62 -18.31
N LEU A 106 13.34 -4.52 -19.04
CA LEU A 106 12.31 -3.51 -19.26
C LEU A 106 11.07 -4.08 -19.97
N ALA A 107 11.24 -5.06 -20.86
CA ALA A 107 10.12 -5.75 -21.49
C ALA A 107 9.23 -6.50 -20.47
N MET A 108 9.75 -6.87 -19.30
CA MET A 108 8.98 -7.51 -18.22
C MET A 108 8.24 -6.49 -17.33
N VAL A 109 8.64 -5.22 -17.33
CA VAL A 109 8.03 -4.18 -16.47
C VAL A 109 6.53 -4.00 -16.74
N PRO A 110 6.05 -3.91 -18.00
CA PRO A 110 4.61 -3.85 -18.28
C PRO A 110 3.83 -5.04 -17.73
N LEU A 111 4.41 -6.25 -17.75
CA LEU A 111 3.77 -7.46 -17.22
C LEU A 111 3.64 -7.38 -15.69
N ILE A 112 4.67 -6.91 -15.00
CA ILE A 112 4.67 -6.70 -13.55
C ILE A 112 3.62 -5.65 -13.17
N VAL A 113 3.67 -4.48 -13.79
CA VAL A 113 2.76 -3.37 -13.51
C VAL A 113 1.32 -3.75 -13.84
N GLY A 114 1.11 -4.39 -15.00
CA GLY A 114 -0.20 -4.89 -15.42
C GLY A 114 -0.79 -5.89 -14.43
N THR A 115 0.02 -6.84 -13.94
CA THR A 115 -0.41 -7.82 -12.93
C THR A 115 -0.77 -7.14 -11.60
N ALA A 116 0.04 -6.19 -11.14
CA ALA A 116 -0.24 -5.42 -9.92
C ALA A 116 -1.54 -4.60 -10.04
N LEU A 117 -1.76 -3.94 -11.17
CA LEU A 117 -2.98 -3.16 -11.43
C LEU A 117 -4.23 -4.05 -11.56
N ALA A 118 -4.12 -5.20 -12.25
CA ALA A 118 -5.19 -6.18 -12.34
C ALA A 118 -5.56 -6.74 -10.97
N PHE A 119 -4.56 -7.14 -10.18
CA PHE A 119 -4.75 -7.57 -8.80
C PHE A 119 -5.46 -6.50 -7.97
N ARG A 120 -5.04 -5.24 -8.06
CA ARG A 120 -5.69 -4.13 -7.35
C ARG A 120 -7.18 -4.03 -7.68
N LYS A 121 -7.56 -4.15 -8.96
CA LYS A 121 -8.96 -4.11 -9.40
C LYS A 121 -9.76 -5.26 -8.78
N ILE A 122 -9.23 -6.48 -8.83
CA ILE A 122 -9.87 -7.69 -8.30
C ILE A 122 -9.98 -7.62 -6.77
N ALA A 123 -8.89 -7.26 -6.09
CA ALA A 123 -8.82 -7.13 -4.64
C ALA A 123 -9.82 -6.09 -4.12
N ARG A 124 -9.95 -4.94 -4.79
CA ARG A 124 -10.95 -3.91 -4.45
C ARG A 124 -12.36 -4.49 -4.48
N PHE A 125 -12.69 -5.25 -5.53
CA PHE A 125 -14.00 -5.89 -5.66
C PHE A 125 -14.26 -6.90 -4.53
N THR A 126 -13.31 -7.80 -4.24
CA THR A 126 -13.49 -8.81 -3.19
C THR A 126 -13.58 -8.19 -1.79
N VAL A 127 -12.79 -7.16 -1.51
CA VAL A 127 -12.83 -6.43 -0.24
C VAL A 127 -14.17 -5.73 -0.05
N GLN A 128 -14.73 -5.11 -1.10
CA GLN A 128 -16.06 -4.49 -1.01
C GLN A 128 -17.15 -5.52 -0.70
N HIS A 129 -17.10 -6.70 -1.32
CA HIS A 129 -18.06 -7.78 -1.03
C HIS A 129 -17.91 -8.32 0.39
N SER A 130 -16.67 -8.52 0.86
CA SER A 130 -16.39 -8.93 2.24
C SER A 130 -16.90 -7.88 3.25
N ARG A 131 -16.70 -6.59 2.99
CA ARG A 131 -17.23 -5.50 3.83
C ARG A 131 -18.76 -5.50 3.89
N ARG A 132 -19.44 -5.69 2.75
CA ARG A 132 -20.91 -5.75 2.69
C ARG A 132 -21.47 -6.92 3.50
N VAL A 133 -20.98 -8.14 3.26
CA VAL A 133 -21.48 -9.32 3.99
C VAL A 133 -21.15 -9.25 5.48
N ARG A 134 -20.02 -8.63 5.85
CA ARG A 134 -19.70 -8.39 7.26
C ARG A 134 -20.70 -7.42 7.91
N ALA A 135 -21.10 -6.36 7.22
CA ALA A 135 -22.12 -5.44 7.70
C ALA A 135 -23.48 -6.14 7.87
N GLU A 136 -23.88 -6.99 6.90
CA GLU A 136 -25.09 -7.83 7.01
C GLU A 136 -25.04 -8.73 8.26
N VAL A 137 -23.91 -9.42 8.49
CA VAL A 137 -23.73 -10.29 9.67
C VAL A 137 -23.82 -9.48 10.96
N SER A 138 -23.14 -8.33 11.03
CA SER A 138 -23.20 -7.45 12.21
C SER A 138 -24.61 -6.94 12.47
N ALA A 139 -25.36 -6.57 11.43
CA ALA A 139 -26.73 -6.10 11.55
C ALA A 139 -27.65 -7.19 12.10
N LEU A 140 -27.57 -8.42 11.57
CA LEU A 140 -28.36 -9.55 12.06
C LEU A 140 -28.07 -9.86 13.53
N VAL A 141 -26.80 -9.83 13.93
CA VAL A 141 -26.39 -10.04 15.33
C VAL A 141 -26.93 -8.92 16.22
N GLN A 142 -26.82 -7.66 15.79
CA GLN A 142 -27.33 -6.52 16.55
C GLN A 142 -28.85 -6.56 16.73
N GLU A 143 -29.59 -6.86 15.67
CA GLU A 143 -31.05 -7.04 15.70
C GLU A 143 -31.43 -8.19 16.64
N THR A 144 -30.74 -9.33 16.55
CA THR A 144 -31.01 -10.50 17.40
C THR A 144 -30.78 -10.19 18.88
N VAL A 145 -29.68 -9.50 19.21
CA VAL A 145 -29.35 -9.15 20.60
C VAL A 145 -30.32 -8.11 21.14
N SER A 146 -30.64 -7.08 20.35
CA SER A 146 -31.59 -6.04 20.76
C SER A 146 -33.02 -6.57 20.90
N GLY A 147 -33.41 -7.55 20.07
CA GLY A 147 -34.73 -8.17 20.05
C GLY A 147 -34.81 -9.51 20.80
N ILE A 148 -33.83 -9.84 21.64
CA ILE A 148 -33.70 -11.19 22.21
C ILE A 148 -34.91 -11.61 23.05
N SER A 149 -35.54 -10.67 23.76
CA SER A 149 -36.75 -10.91 24.54
C SER A 149 -37.93 -11.32 23.64
N VAL A 150 -38.13 -10.62 22.52
CA VAL A 150 -39.16 -10.95 21.52
C VAL A 150 -38.88 -12.31 20.91
N ALA A 151 -37.64 -12.55 20.46
CA ALA A 151 -37.24 -13.84 19.89
C ALA A 151 -37.52 -15.02 20.84
N LYS A 152 -37.23 -14.85 22.14
CA LYS A 152 -37.47 -15.85 23.19
C LYS A 152 -38.96 -16.04 23.47
N THR A 153 -39.73 -14.96 23.61
CA THR A 153 -41.18 -15.01 23.87
C THR A 153 -41.93 -15.74 22.76
N PHE A 154 -41.55 -15.50 21.49
CA PHE A 154 -42.16 -16.16 20.33
C PHE A 154 -41.46 -17.46 19.93
N ARG A 155 -40.46 -17.92 20.69
CA ARG A 155 -39.69 -19.17 20.47
C ARG A 155 -39.07 -19.27 19.06
N GLN A 156 -38.57 -18.15 18.53
CA GLN A 156 -38.02 -18.00 17.17
C GLN A 156 -36.50 -18.23 17.06
N GLU A 157 -35.83 -18.68 18.12
CA GLU A 157 -34.36 -18.74 18.14
C GLU A 157 -33.79 -19.68 17.07
N ARG A 158 -34.48 -20.79 16.80
CA ARG A 158 -34.06 -21.73 15.75
C ARG A 158 -34.15 -21.11 14.35
N THR A 159 -35.19 -20.31 14.09
CA THR A 159 -35.39 -19.61 12.82
C THR A 159 -34.26 -18.60 12.60
N ILE A 160 -34.02 -17.74 13.60
CA ILE A 160 -32.95 -16.73 13.55
C ILE A 160 -31.58 -17.40 13.39
N TYR A 161 -31.33 -18.50 14.09
CA TYR A 161 -30.08 -19.25 13.96
C TYR A 161 -29.92 -19.86 12.57
N ALA A 162 -30.99 -20.37 11.96
CA ALA A 162 -30.95 -20.88 10.58
C ALA A 162 -30.61 -19.78 9.58
N ASP A 163 -31.16 -18.58 9.74
CA ASP A 163 -30.84 -17.43 8.89
C ASP A 163 -29.41 -16.93 9.09
N PHE A 164 -28.94 -16.92 10.34
CA PHE A 164 -27.52 -16.69 10.64
C PHE A 164 -26.62 -17.70 9.94
N LEU A 165 -26.93 -19.00 9.96
CA LEU A 165 -26.12 -20.02 9.29
C LEU A 165 -26.05 -19.82 7.77
N LYS A 166 -27.18 -19.45 7.12
CA LYS A 166 -27.21 -19.15 5.68
C LYS A 166 -26.30 -17.95 5.35
N LEU A 167 -26.45 -16.86 6.12
CA LEU A 167 -25.66 -15.66 5.93
C LEU A 167 -24.17 -15.90 6.22
N ASN A 168 -23.86 -16.65 7.28
CA ASN A 168 -22.50 -17.01 7.66
C ASN A 168 -21.83 -17.89 6.59
N ARG A 169 -22.56 -18.84 5.98
CA ARG A 169 -22.04 -19.63 4.86
C ARG A 169 -21.74 -18.76 3.64
N ARG A 170 -22.59 -17.77 3.33
CA ARG A 170 -22.30 -16.78 2.27
C ARG A 170 -21.05 -15.97 2.59
N ALA A 171 -20.92 -15.51 3.84
CA ALA A 171 -19.75 -14.79 4.32
C ALA A 171 -18.47 -15.63 4.20
N PHE A 172 -18.53 -16.92 4.53
CA PHE A 172 -17.41 -17.85 4.39
C PHE A 172 -16.90 -17.88 2.95
N TRP A 173 -17.77 -18.11 1.95
CA TRP A 173 -17.34 -18.19 0.55
C TRP A 173 -16.79 -16.88 0.00
N ILE A 174 -17.37 -15.73 0.40
CA ILE A 174 -16.86 -14.41 0.01
C ILE A 174 -15.46 -14.18 0.59
N ASN A 175 -15.26 -14.48 1.87
CA ASN A 175 -13.96 -14.32 2.53
C ASN A 175 -12.92 -15.33 2.02
N LEU A 176 -13.34 -16.56 1.70
CA LEU A 176 -12.47 -17.56 1.09
C LEU A 176 -11.96 -17.10 -0.29
N ARG A 177 -12.85 -16.57 -1.14
CA ARG A 177 -12.45 -15.98 -2.44
C ARG A 177 -11.50 -14.80 -2.28
N MET A 178 -11.77 -13.91 -1.32
CA MET A 178 -10.87 -12.82 -0.98
C MET A 178 -9.50 -13.37 -0.54
N GLY A 179 -9.49 -14.41 0.30
CA GLY A 179 -8.27 -15.11 0.71
C GLY A 179 -7.46 -15.61 -0.48
N PHE A 180 -8.08 -16.33 -1.41
CA PHE A 180 -7.39 -16.80 -2.63
C PHE A 180 -6.79 -15.67 -3.47
N VAL A 181 -7.50 -14.55 -3.61
CA VAL A 181 -6.97 -13.37 -4.32
C VAL A 181 -5.70 -12.86 -3.65
N PHE A 182 -5.72 -12.65 -2.34
CA PHE A 182 -4.56 -12.13 -1.60
C PHE A 182 -3.42 -13.15 -1.46
N SER A 183 -3.72 -14.44 -1.42
CA SER A 183 -2.69 -15.49 -1.39
C SER A 183 -2.04 -15.71 -2.75
N GLY A 184 -2.75 -15.43 -3.86
CA GLY A 184 -2.27 -15.67 -5.21
C GLY A 184 -1.30 -14.62 -5.77
N ILE A 185 -1.31 -13.39 -5.25
CA ILE A 185 -0.55 -12.29 -5.84
C ILE A 185 0.98 -12.50 -5.74
N PHE A 186 1.50 -12.84 -4.57
CA PHE A 186 2.95 -13.03 -4.41
C PHE A 186 3.49 -14.21 -5.23
N PRO A 187 2.84 -15.39 -5.29
CA PRO A 187 3.24 -16.46 -6.20
C PRO A 187 3.25 -16.06 -7.68
N LEU A 188 2.22 -15.36 -8.16
CA LEU A 188 2.16 -14.89 -9.56
C LEU A 188 3.29 -13.93 -9.87
N LEU A 189 3.53 -12.98 -8.98
CA LEU A 189 4.60 -12.02 -9.10
C LEU A 189 5.98 -12.68 -9.03
N ALA A 190 6.19 -13.63 -8.13
CA ALA A 190 7.42 -14.41 -8.03
C ALA A 190 7.70 -15.21 -9.32
N LEU A 191 6.67 -15.75 -9.95
CA LEU A 191 6.78 -16.44 -11.24
C LEU A 191 7.20 -15.49 -12.36
N ILE A 192 6.66 -14.27 -12.42
CA ILE A 192 7.11 -13.24 -13.38
C ILE A 192 8.59 -12.89 -13.14
N VAL A 193 8.99 -12.70 -11.88
CA VAL A 193 10.41 -12.44 -11.53
C VAL A 193 11.30 -13.62 -11.89
N ALA A 194 10.85 -14.85 -11.68
CA ALA A 194 11.59 -16.05 -12.05
C ALA A 194 11.80 -16.13 -13.58
N PHE A 195 10.79 -15.79 -14.38
CA PHE A 195 10.94 -15.70 -15.83
C PHE A 195 11.88 -14.58 -16.26
N ALA A 196 11.79 -13.40 -15.64
CA ALA A 196 12.72 -12.30 -15.90
C ALA A 196 14.17 -12.71 -15.58
N MET A 197 14.38 -13.36 -14.44
CA MET A 197 15.69 -13.87 -14.04
C MET A 197 16.19 -14.98 -14.97
N ALA A 198 15.33 -15.90 -15.39
CA ALA A 198 15.69 -16.93 -16.37
C ALA A 198 16.14 -16.32 -17.71
N ALA A 199 15.45 -15.25 -18.17
CA ALA A 199 15.87 -14.51 -19.35
C ALA A 199 17.23 -13.83 -19.14
N VAL A 200 17.46 -13.19 -18.00
CA VAL A 200 18.76 -12.58 -17.64
C VAL A 200 19.88 -13.61 -17.59
N VAL A 201 19.62 -14.81 -17.05
CA VAL A 201 20.59 -15.91 -17.03
C VAL A 201 20.89 -16.42 -18.43
N TYR A 202 19.86 -16.65 -19.25
CA TYR A 202 20.03 -17.16 -20.60
C TYR A 202 20.76 -16.17 -21.52
N PHE A 203 20.22 -14.96 -21.67
CA PHE A 203 20.80 -13.94 -22.56
C PHE A 203 22.12 -13.40 -21.99
N GLY A 204 22.23 -13.23 -20.68
CA GLY A 204 23.49 -12.84 -20.03
C GLY A 204 24.57 -13.89 -20.21
N GLY A 205 24.24 -15.17 -20.05
CA GLY A 205 25.16 -16.28 -20.27
C GLY A 205 25.71 -16.34 -21.70
N LEU A 206 24.85 -16.14 -22.71
CA LEU A 206 25.28 -16.04 -24.11
C LEU A 206 26.25 -14.87 -24.33
N ARG A 207 25.98 -13.70 -23.73
CA ARG A 207 26.86 -12.53 -23.86
C ARG A 207 28.21 -12.73 -23.15
N VAL A 208 28.22 -13.43 -22.02
CA VAL A 208 29.46 -13.81 -21.33
C VAL A 208 30.28 -14.79 -22.18
N GLN A 209 29.64 -15.80 -22.79
CA GLN A 209 30.32 -16.75 -23.68
C GLN A 209 30.93 -16.06 -24.92
N LEU A 210 30.24 -15.05 -25.46
CA LEU A 210 30.71 -14.25 -26.59
C LEU A 210 31.75 -13.20 -26.20
N GLY A 211 32.11 -13.08 -24.92
CA GLY A 211 33.08 -12.09 -24.40
C GLY A 211 32.55 -10.65 -24.36
N ALA A 212 31.24 -10.44 -24.58
CA ALA A 212 30.61 -9.12 -24.60
C ALA A 212 30.29 -8.57 -23.20
N LEU A 213 30.24 -9.44 -22.19
CA LEU A 213 29.94 -9.10 -20.80
C LEU A 213 30.84 -9.93 -19.88
N SER A 214 31.41 -9.33 -18.83
CA SER A 214 32.18 -10.11 -17.86
C SER A 214 31.25 -10.92 -16.95
N GLY A 215 31.73 -12.04 -16.40
CA GLY A 215 30.96 -12.83 -15.43
C GLY A 215 30.62 -12.05 -14.16
N GLY A 216 31.50 -11.12 -13.74
CA GLY A 216 31.26 -10.23 -12.61
C GLY A 216 30.17 -9.21 -12.90
N ASP A 217 30.21 -8.57 -14.06
CA ASP A 217 29.19 -7.60 -14.49
C ASP A 217 27.82 -8.26 -14.66
N TRP A 218 27.79 -9.48 -15.22
CA TRP A 218 26.56 -10.28 -15.29
C TRP A 218 25.97 -10.59 -13.91
N TYR A 219 26.81 -11.01 -12.95
CA TYR A 219 26.36 -11.28 -11.59
C TYR A 219 25.81 -10.02 -10.91
N LEU A 220 26.51 -8.89 -11.04
CA LEU A 220 26.04 -7.61 -10.49
C LEU A 220 24.77 -7.11 -11.19
N PHE A 221 24.65 -7.31 -12.50
CA PHE A 221 23.45 -7.00 -13.27
C PHE A 221 22.25 -7.78 -12.72
N ALA A 222 22.40 -9.09 -12.54
CA ALA A 222 21.34 -9.96 -12.03
C ALA A 222 20.87 -9.53 -10.63
N GLN A 223 21.81 -9.14 -9.75
CA GLN A 223 21.49 -8.57 -8.44
C GLN A 223 20.74 -7.23 -8.56
N GLY A 224 21.17 -6.37 -9.49
CA GLY A 224 20.50 -5.09 -9.76
C GLY A 224 19.05 -5.25 -10.22
N VAL A 225 18.77 -6.25 -11.06
CA VAL A 225 17.40 -6.58 -11.49
C VAL A 225 16.51 -6.97 -10.31
N ALA A 226 17.02 -7.77 -9.38
CA ALA A 226 16.27 -8.17 -8.19
C ALA A 226 15.86 -6.96 -7.31
N LEU A 227 16.67 -5.90 -7.28
CA LEU A 227 16.39 -4.67 -6.52
C LEU A 227 15.27 -3.82 -7.11
N ILE A 228 14.99 -3.93 -8.41
CA ILE A 228 13.92 -3.16 -9.10
C ILE A 228 12.52 -3.59 -8.65
N TRP A 229 12.39 -4.82 -8.13
CA TRP A 229 11.13 -5.44 -7.78
C TRP A 229 10.29 -4.64 -6.77
N PHE A 230 10.87 -4.37 -5.60
CA PHE A 230 10.16 -3.70 -4.50
C PHE A 230 9.73 -2.27 -4.88
N PRO A 231 10.60 -1.42 -5.47
CA PRO A 231 10.20 -0.11 -5.96
C PRO A 231 9.05 -0.15 -6.96
N LEU A 232 9.07 -1.04 -7.97
CA LEU A 232 7.99 -1.11 -8.97
C LEU A 232 6.63 -1.42 -8.35
N THR A 233 6.58 -2.39 -7.44
CA THR A 233 5.33 -2.77 -6.76
C THR A 233 4.81 -1.65 -5.86
N SER A 234 5.70 -0.93 -5.19
CA SER A 234 5.32 0.18 -4.32
C SER A 234 4.81 1.38 -5.13
N ILE A 235 5.47 1.75 -6.23
CA ILE A 235 5.00 2.77 -7.20
C ILE A 235 3.60 2.40 -7.73
N ALA A 236 3.39 1.15 -8.14
CA ALA A 236 2.09 0.70 -8.66
C ALA A 236 0.95 0.83 -7.62
N SER A 237 1.28 0.72 -6.32
CA SER A 237 0.33 0.84 -5.22
C SER A 237 0.03 2.29 -4.79
N PHE A 238 0.94 3.23 -5.10
CA PHE A 238 0.92 4.61 -4.61
C PHE A 238 -0.42 5.30 -4.82
N TRP A 239 -0.94 5.32 -6.05
CA TRP A 239 -2.14 6.08 -6.40
C TRP A 239 -3.36 5.71 -5.55
N SER A 240 -3.48 4.44 -5.10
CA SER A 240 -4.60 4.05 -4.25
C SER A 240 -4.51 4.62 -2.85
N GLN A 241 -3.30 4.63 -2.30
CA GLN A 241 -3.06 5.08 -0.94
C GLN A 241 -3.12 6.62 -0.91
N PHE A 242 -2.56 7.25 -1.94
CA PHE A 242 -2.62 8.68 -2.16
C PHE A 242 -4.07 9.19 -2.27
N GLN A 243 -4.91 8.60 -3.12
CA GLN A 243 -6.32 9.00 -3.26
C GLN A 243 -7.11 8.89 -1.94
N LEU A 244 -6.87 7.84 -1.15
CA LEU A 244 -7.55 7.65 0.13
C LEU A 244 -7.20 8.75 1.13
N GLY A 245 -5.91 9.13 1.20
CA GLY A 245 -5.47 10.19 2.08
C GLY A 245 -5.84 11.59 1.58
N LEU A 246 -5.86 11.83 0.27
CA LEU A 246 -6.23 13.11 -0.33
C LEU A 246 -7.66 13.51 0.05
N ALA A 247 -8.62 12.58 -0.03
CA ALA A 247 -10.01 12.85 0.35
C ALA A 247 -10.18 13.21 1.84
N SER A 248 -9.34 12.65 2.73
CA SER A 248 -9.27 13.07 4.13
C SER A 248 -8.65 14.45 4.30
N SER A 249 -7.61 14.73 3.52
CA SER A 249 -6.91 16.02 3.55
C SER A 249 -7.84 17.17 3.16
N GLU A 250 -8.63 17.01 2.10
CA GLU A 250 -9.64 17.99 1.67
C GLU A 250 -10.62 18.34 2.79
N ARG A 251 -11.02 17.37 3.64
CA ARG A 251 -11.93 17.63 4.76
C ARG A 251 -11.31 18.41 5.92
N VAL A 252 -10.00 18.26 6.14
CA VAL A 252 -9.27 19.02 7.16
C VAL A 252 -9.06 20.44 6.69
N PHE A 253 -8.61 20.63 5.45
CA PHE A 253 -8.48 21.97 4.89
C PHE A 253 -9.83 22.68 4.83
N ALA A 254 -10.91 22.01 4.43
CA ALA A 254 -12.25 22.59 4.49
C ALA A 254 -12.73 22.96 5.92
N LEU A 255 -12.19 22.34 6.98
CA LEU A 255 -12.48 22.72 8.37
C LEU A 255 -11.66 23.93 8.82
N ILE A 256 -10.41 24.02 8.36
CA ILE A 256 -9.50 25.14 8.65
C ILE A 256 -9.97 26.38 7.89
N ASP A 257 -10.26 26.23 6.60
CA ASP A 257 -10.56 27.30 5.64
C ASP A 257 -12.03 27.71 5.59
N SER A 258 -12.95 26.97 6.22
CA SER A 258 -14.32 27.48 6.36
C SER A 258 -14.26 28.82 7.10
N GLU A 259 -15.14 29.77 6.82
CA GLU A 259 -15.35 30.99 7.65
C GLU A 259 -16.59 30.82 8.51
#